data_AF-A0A1F6TV44-F1
#
_entry.id   AF-A0A1F6TV44-F1
#
_cell.length_a   1.000
_cell.length_b   1.000
_cell.length_c   1.000
_cell.angle_alpha   90.00
_cell.angle_beta   90.00
_cell.angle_gamma   90.00
#
_symmetry.space_group_name_H-M   'P 1'
#
loop_
_entity.id
_entity.type
_entity.pdbx_description
1 polymer ?
#
loop_
_entity_poly.entity_id
_entity_poly.type
_entity_poly.pdbx_seq_one_letter_code
_entity_poly.pdbx_strand_id
1 'polypeptide(L)'
;MASSLGRDGVFHLAAFAVIFAALLGVACERAVSSYPVKVVFAGKVVDTTVDSIYASCYLDYHRSDKQSGPKCDDLMRAMPAPAPGVLPDREMLRAISVSNSVDFAALYFVQAMLDVPRNRAAQQLFDREFSRFVRNDPAAWDWLRTRSRTYAFLFVPGWAPKPEPQNGTGLPVTRGALERLGFEIRLVDIAETATVDENAQLLAQEIRRYGGRGKRLVVASVGSGGQSAALALSKLLRPEETRAVAAWVNAGGRLRGSVLADAAQHSPAQWLAKAAMTLLGGDFAGVEGLGTEASRARSAPQKLPPHVQVVNYLGVPLSGDVTERARSGYDELRPYGPNDGFTLLADAIVPQGVTLIDLGRDHYLVDPRAEEKSLALAATVLRQLAARGLETATAERRGSAP
;
A
#
# COMPACT_ATOMS: atom_id res chain seq x y z
N MET A 1 -24.88 -8.08 23.34
CA MET A 1 -25.10 -8.19 21.88
C MET A 1 -23.98 -9.02 21.29
N ALA A 2 -24.14 -10.33 21.33
CA ALA A 2 -23.22 -11.31 20.78
C ALA A 2 -24.08 -12.43 20.19
N SER A 3 -24.19 -12.49 18.86
CA SER A 3 -24.60 -13.66 18.06
C SER A 3 -25.07 -13.19 16.68
N SER A 4 -24.15 -13.10 15.72
CA SER A 4 -24.45 -13.19 14.28
C SER A 4 -23.14 -13.24 13.50
N LEU A 5 -22.34 -14.29 13.74
CA LEU A 5 -21.47 -14.77 12.68
C LEU A 5 -22.31 -15.80 11.95
N GLY A 6 -22.90 -15.39 10.83
CA GLY A 6 -23.67 -16.27 9.97
C GLY A 6 -22.84 -17.48 9.57
N ARG A 7 -23.51 -18.63 9.40
CA ARG A 7 -22.91 -19.92 9.00
C ARG A 7 -21.96 -19.78 7.81
N ASP A 8 -22.21 -18.84 6.92
CA ASP A 8 -21.43 -18.56 5.71
C ASP A 8 -20.00 -18.09 6.05
N GLY A 9 -19.81 -17.28 7.10
CA GLY A 9 -18.50 -16.77 7.50
C GLY A 9 -17.53 -17.85 7.99
N VAL A 10 -18.03 -18.94 8.56
CA VAL A 10 -17.23 -20.07 9.05
C VAL A 10 -16.77 -20.96 7.90
N PHE A 11 -17.60 -21.13 6.85
CA PHE A 11 -17.24 -21.89 5.65
C PHE A 11 -16.14 -21.21 4.83
N HIS A 12 -16.17 -19.87 4.72
CA HIS A 12 -15.11 -19.12 4.03
C HIS A 12 -13.75 -19.22 4.74
N LEU A 13 -13.74 -19.29 6.08
CA LEU A 13 -12.50 -19.45 6.86
C LEU A 13 -11.88 -20.83 6.63
N ALA A 14 -12.71 -21.88 6.59
CA ALA A 14 -12.27 -23.24 6.32
C ALA A 14 -11.75 -23.40 4.88
N ALA A 15 -12.40 -22.81 3.89
CA ALA A 15 -11.95 -22.90 2.49
C ALA A 15 -10.61 -22.16 2.26
N PHE A 16 -10.45 -20.95 2.83
CA PHE A 16 -9.19 -20.22 2.77
C PHE A 16 -8.08 -20.97 3.52
N ALA A 17 -8.37 -21.47 4.72
CA ALA A 17 -7.43 -22.28 5.49
C ALA A 17 -7.07 -23.60 4.79
N VAL A 18 -7.96 -24.19 3.98
CA VAL A 18 -7.69 -25.44 3.24
C VAL A 18 -6.86 -25.21 1.97
N ILE A 19 -7.12 -24.15 1.20
CA ILE A 19 -6.23 -23.77 0.08
C ILE A 19 -4.84 -23.44 0.63
N PHE A 20 -4.82 -22.67 1.72
CA PHE A 20 -3.60 -22.20 2.34
C PHE A 20 -2.84 -23.35 3.00
N ALA A 21 -3.52 -24.25 3.72
CA ALA A 21 -2.91 -25.44 4.32
C ALA A 21 -2.45 -26.49 3.31
N ALA A 22 -3.04 -26.54 2.12
CA ALA A 22 -2.55 -27.40 1.06
C ALA A 22 -1.38 -26.78 0.27
N LEU A 23 -1.21 -25.45 0.35
CA LEU A 23 0.02 -24.76 -0.05
C LEU A 23 1.14 -24.91 1.02
N LEU A 24 0.80 -25.18 2.28
CA LEU A 24 1.73 -25.47 3.40
C LEU A 24 2.43 -26.84 3.29
N GLY A 25 2.92 -27.22 2.11
CA GLY A 25 3.82 -28.37 1.97
C GLY A 25 4.96 -28.24 2.99
N VAL A 26 4.86 -29.02 4.08
CA VAL A 26 5.73 -29.08 5.28
C VAL A 26 6.93 -28.13 5.19
N ALA A 27 6.69 -26.85 5.45
CA ALA A 27 7.77 -25.92 5.65
C ALA A 27 8.41 -26.33 6.96
N CYS A 28 9.56 -27.02 6.91
CA CYS A 28 10.45 -27.09 8.06
C CYS A 28 10.66 -25.64 8.48
N GLU A 29 10.11 -25.26 9.63
CA GLU A 29 10.39 -23.99 10.30
C GLU A 29 11.89 -23.96 10.58
N ARG A 30 12.67 -23.50 9.59
CA ARG A 30 14.03 -23.10 9.85
C ARG A 30 13.88 -21.92 10.78
N ALA A 31 14.29 -22.11 12.04
CA ALA A 31 14.36 -21.05 13.01
C ALA A 31 15.10 -19.87 12.37
N VAL A 32 14.34 -18.85 11.97
CA VAL A 32 14.91 -17.62 11.42
C VAL A 32 15.61 -16.95 12.60
N SER A 33 16.88 -16.62 12.43
CA SER A 33 17.61 -15.87 13.46
C SER A 33 16.85 -14.58 13.77
N SER A 34 16.66 -14.28 15.05
CA SER A 34 15.91 -13.10 15.50
C SER A 34 16.84 -12.23 16.33
N TYR A 35 17.00 -10.97 15.91
CA TYR A 35 17.82 -9.97 16.58
C TYR A 35 16.91 -8.85 17.10
N PRO A 36 16.75 -8.69 18.43
CA PRO A 36 15.94 -7.60 18.97
C PRO A 36 16.60 -6.25 18.68
N VAL A 37 15.81 -5.28 18.23
CA VAL A 37 16.26 -3.94 17.90
C VAL A 37 15.33 -2.90 18.50
N LYS A 38 15.91 -1.82 19.03
CA LYS A 38 15.17 -0.66 19.52
C LYS A 38 15.91 0.62 19.16
N VAL A 39 15.54 1.23 18.04
CA VAL A 39 16.23 2.42 17.49
C VAL A 39 15.23 3.42 16.91
N VAL A 40 15.71 4.62 16.59
CA VAL A 40 14.98 5.56 15.74
C VAL A 40 15.57 5.48 14.34
N PHE A 41 14.78 5.03 13.36
CA PHE A 41 15.17 4.94 11.97
C PHE A 41 14.16 5.71 11.11
N ALA A 42 14.65 6.54 10.18
CA ALA A 42 13.80 7.38 9.34
C ALA A 42 12.77 8.23 10.13
N GLY A 43 13.16 8.70 11.32
CA GLY A 43 12.28 9.48 12.22
C GLY A 43 11.19 8.67 12.93
N LYS A 44 11.18 7.33 12.79
CA LYS A 44 10.24 6.41 13.43
C LYS A 44 10.95 5.52 14.45
N VAL A 45 10.26 5.23 15.55
CA VAL A 45 10.74 4.23 16.52
C VAL A 45 10.53 2.85 15.91
N VAL A 46 11.61 2.08 15.80
CA VAL A 46 11.63 0.67 15.44
C VAL A 46 11.89 -0.10 16.72
N ASP A 47 10.90 -0.84 17.21
CA ASP A 47 10.97 -1.63 18.45
C ASP A 47 10.40 -3.02 18.16
N THR A 48 11.26 -3.90 17.63
CA THR A 48 10.87 -5.18 17.03
C THR A 48 12.06 -6.14 16.94
N THR A 49 11.94 -7.21 16.18
CA THR A 49 13.06 -8.09 15.82
C THR A 49 13.34 -8.05 14.32
N VAL A 50 14.61 -8.28 13.97
CA VAL A 50 15.06 -8.43 12.57
C VAL A 50 15.67 -9.79 12.30
N ASP A 51 15.67 -10.19 11.02
CA ASP A 51 16.04 -11.54 10.56
C ASP A 51 17.55 -11.77 10.36
N SER A 52 18.38 -10.74 10.53
CA SER A 52 19.83 -10.84 10.36
C SER A 52 20.64 -9.80 11.13
N ILE A 53 21.91 -10.12 11.36
CA ILE A 53 22.89 -9.16 11.87
C ILE A 53 23.12 -7.99 10.91
N TYR A 54 22.92 -8.18 9.60
CA TYR A 54 23.04 -7.09 8.62
C TYR A 54 21.96 -6.03 8.84
N ALA A 55 20.71 -6.45 9.03
CA ALA A 55 19.60 -5.54 9.31
C ALA A 55 19.79 -4.83 10.65
N SER A 56 20.25 -5.55 11.68
CA SER A 56 20.55 -4.96 13.00
C SER A 56 21.69 -3.94 12.91
N CYS A 57 22.80 -4.28 12.24
CA CYS A 57 23.91 -3.34 12.02
C CYS A 57 23.50 -2.12 11.18
N TYR A 58 22.63 -2.29 10.19
CA TYR A 58 22.14 -1.18 9.38
C TYR A 58 21.31 -0.19 10.19
N LEU A 59 20.43 -0.70 11.06
CA LEU A 59 19.68 0.12 12.01
C LEU A 59 20.59 0.87 12.99
N ASP A 60 21.63 0.21 13.51
CA ASP A 60 22.62 0.83 14.40
C ASP A 60 23.52 1.84 13.68
N TYR A 61 23.77 1.68 12.38
CA TYR A 61 24.52 2.64 11.56
C TYR A 61 23.78 3.95 11.34
N HIS A 62 22.45 3.89 11.26
CA HIS A 62 21.61 5.07 11.11
C HIS A 62 21.19 5.70 12.44
N ARG A 63 21.76 5.29 13.57
CA ARG A 63 21.55 5.93 14.88
C ARG A 63 22.25 7.28 14.90
N SER A 64 21.49 8.34 15.20
CA SER A 64 22.01 9.71 15.22
C SER A 64 22.95 10.02 16.39
N ASP A 65 23.07 9.13 17.37
CA ASP A 65 23.70 9.40 18.67
C ASP A 65 24.94 8.53 18.99
N LYS A 66 25.33 7.55 18.15
CA LYS A 66 26.48 6.67 18.41
C LYS A 66 27.21 6.21 17.16
N GLN A 67 28.53 6.05 17.28
CA GLN A 67 29.32 5.22 16.35
C GLN A 67 28.85 3.77 16.49
N SER A 68 28.61 3.12 15.36
CA SER A 68 28.36 1.68 15.34
C SER A 68 29.63 0.95 15.79
N GLY A 69 29.49 -0.29 16.28
CA GLY A 69 30.67 -1.09 16.58
C GLY A 69 31.50 -1.35 15.31
N PRO A 70 32.83 -1.55 15.41
CA PRO A 70 33.72 -1.69 14.25
C PRO A 70 33.30 -2.81 13.28
N LYS A 71 32.68 -3.88 13.81
CA LYS A 71 32.11 -4.97 13.01
C LYS A 71 30.97 -4.50 12.10
N CYS A 72 30.09 -3.63 12.57
CA CYS A 72 29.01 -3.09 11.74
C CYS A 72 29.55 -2.09 10.73
N ASP A 73 30.54 -1.27 11.08
CA ASP A 73 31.17 -0.32 10.15
C ASP A 73 31.82 -1.02 8.95
N ASP A 74 32.51 -2.14 9.17
CA ASP A 74 33.09 -2.95 8.09
C ASP A 74 32.02 -3.51 7.16
N LEU A 75 30.93 -4.03 7.74
CA LEU A 75 29.80 -4.56 6.97
C LEU A 75 29.12 -3.47 6.13
N MET A 76 28.88 -2.29 6.71
CA MET A 76 28.24 -1.17 6.01
C MET A 76 29.12 -0.59 4.90
N ARG A 77 30.45 -0.53 5.10
CA ARG A 77 31.39 -0.08 4.06
C ARG A 77 31.47 -1.00 2.86
N ALA A 78 31.21 -2.29 3.04
CA ALA A 78 31.18 -3.27 1.96
C ALA A 78 29.88 -3.25 1.14
N MET A 79 28.85 -2.56 1.62
CA MET A 79 27.53 -2.56 0.98
C MET A 79 27.41 -1.47 -0.09
N PRO A 80 26.76 -1.78 -1.23
CA PRO A 80 26.48 -0.77 -2.23
C PRO A 80 25.51 0.26 -1.64
N ALA A 81 25.87 1.54 -1.69
CA ALA A 81 24.93 2.61 -1.37
C ALA A 81 23.86 2.71 -2.47
N PRO A 82 22.61 3.05 -2.13
CA PRO A 82 21.61 3.32 -3.15
C PRO A 82 22.05 4.51 -4.00
N ALA A 83 22.05 4.32 -5.32
CA ALA A 83 22.33 5.42 -6.23
C ALA A 83 21.28 6.53 -6.01
N PRO A 84 21.71 7.79 -5.77
CA PRO A 84 20.78 8.87 -5.46
C PRO A 84 19.69 9.01 -6.53
N GLY A 85 18.43 8.95 -6.10
CA GLY A 85 17.26 9.11 -6.98
C GLY A 85 16.87 7.89 -7.81
N VAL A 86 17.64 6.79 -7.75
CA VAL A 86 17.29 5.53 -8.41
C VAL A 86 16.63 4.60 -7.38
N LEU A 87 15.36 4.28 -7.60
CA LEU A 87 14.65 3.34 -6.75
C LEU A 87 15.07 1.90 -7.10
N PRO A 88 15.44 1.07 -6.10
CA PRO A 88 15.71 -0.34 -6.31
C PRO A 88 14.47 -1.04 -6.90
N ASP A 89 14.67 -1.80 -7.96
CA ASP A 89 13.63 -2.64 -8.52
C ASP A 89 13.55 -4.00 -7.79
N ARG A 90 12.63 -4.84 -8.24
CA ARG A 90 12.40 -6.17 -7.67
C ARG A 90 13.65 -7.06 -7.75
N GLU A 91 14.39 -7.02 -8.85
CA GLU A 91 15.54 -7.91 -9.06
C GLU A 91 16.69 -7.51 -8.15
N MET A 92 16.96 -6.20 -8.05
CA MET A 92 17.94 -5.65 -7.12
C MET A 92 17.58 -5.99 -5.67
N LEU A 93 16.33 -5.76 -5.24
CA LEU A 93 15.91 -6.05 -3.87
C LEU A 93 15.98 -7.54 -3.56
N ARG A 94 15.65 -8.42 -4.51
CA ARG A 94 15.81 -9.86 -4.35
C ARG A 94 17.29 -10.24 -4.17
N ALA A 95 18.19 -9.69 -4.99
CA ALA A 95 19.62 -9.94 -4.88
C ALA A 95 20.19 -9.52 -3.52
N ILE A 96 19.73 -8.36 -3.01
CA ILE A 96 20.07 -7.89 -1.65
C ILE A 96 19.49 -8.82 -0.58
N SER A 97 18.25 -9.29 -0.73
CA SER A 97 17.65 -10.24 0.21
C SER A 97 18.40 -11.55 0.30
N VAL A 98 18.89 -12.08 -0.84
CA VAL A 98 19.70 -13.30 -0.90
C VAL A 98 21.08 -13.09 -0.27
N SER A 99 21.70 -11.93 -0.49
CA SER A 99 23.08 -11.67 -0.06
C SER A 99 23.18 -11.24 1.40
N ASN A 100 22.14 -10.60 1.95
CA ASN A 100 22.17 -10.00 3.28
C ASN A 100 21.01 -10.50 4.15
N SER A 101 19.79 -10.01 3.89
CA SER A 101 18.53 -10.56 4.39
C SER A 101 17.33 -9.77 3.85
N VAL A 102 16.12 -10.29 4.09
CA VAL A 102 14.87 -9.64 3.66
C VAL A 102 14.66 -8.33 4.42
N ASP A 103 14.88 -8.31 5.74
CA ASP A 103 14.72 -7.09 6.53
C ASP A 103 15.76 -6.03 6.15
N PHE A 104 17.00 -6.46 5.85
CA PHE A 104 18.02 -5.55 5.35
C PHE A 104 17.59 -4.93 4.01
N ALA A 105 17.09 -5.74 3.07
CA ALA A 105 16.57 -5.24 1.80
C ALA A 105 15.38 -4.27 1.98
N ALA A 106 14.50 -4.52 2.95
CA ALA A 106 13.39 -3.63 3.28
C ALA A 106 13.89 -2.28 3.82
N LEU A 107 14.84 -2.28 4.76
CA LEU A 107 15.43 -1.06 5.31
C LEU A 107 16.20 -0.26 4.26
N TYR A 108 16.97 -0.95 3.41
CA TYR A 108 17.65 -0.37 2.26
C TYR A 108 16.65 0.31 1.31
N PHE A 109 15.53 -0.36 1.03
CA PHE A 109 14.47 0.18 0.20
C PHE A 109 13.82 1.43 0.79
N VAL A 110 13.57 1.44 2.10
CA VAL A 110 13.04 2.61 2.82
C VAL A 110 13.99 3.80 2.70
N GLN A 111 15.29 3.58 2.90
CA GLN A 111 16.30 4.64 2.76
C GLN A 111 16.32 5.19 1.33
N ALA A 112 16.40 4.33 0.32
CA ALA A 112 16.40 4.74 -1.08
C ALA A 112 15.14 5.56 -1.45
N MET A 113 13.98 5.16 -0.91
CA MET A 113 12.73 5.90 -1.08
C MET A 113 12.75 7.29 -0.43
N LEU A 114 13.33 7.42 0.76
CA LEU A 114 13.43 8.68 1.48
C LEU A 114 14.58 9.57 0.97
N ASP A 115 15.49 9.03 0.17
CA ASP A 115 16.49 9.80 -0.56
C ASP A 115 15.93 10.50 -1.81
N VAL A 116 14.75 10.08 -2.28
CA VAL A 116 14.00 10.83 -3.29
C VAL A 116 13.39 12.09 -2.66
N PRO A 117 13.78 13.31 -3.08
CA PRO A 117 13.38 14.55 -2.39
C PRO A 117 11.86 14.75 -2.25
N ARG A 118 11.10 14.40 -3.29
CA ARG A 118 9.62 14.50 -3.27
C ARG A 118 8.98 13.58 -2.24
N ASN A 119 9.54 12.38 -2.02
CA ASN A 119 9.04 11.43 -1.04
C ASN A 119 9.38 11.92 0.37
N ARG A 120 10.63 12.38 0.58
CA ARG A 120 11.06 12.98 1.85
C ARG A 120 10.18 14.15 2.28
N ALA A 121 9.93 15.10 1.36
CA ALA A 121 9.09 16.26 1.64
C ALA A 121 7.64 15.85 1.98
N ALA A 122 7.11 14.84 1.30
CA ALA A 122 5.78 14.31 1.57
C ALA A 122 5.72 13.55 2.91
N GLN A 123 6.74 12.75 3.23
CA GLN A 123 6.86 12.04 4.50
C GLN A 123 6.91 13.03 5.67
N GLN A 124 7.72 14.09 5.58
CA GLN A 124 7.79 15.15 6.58
C GLN A 124 6.46 15.89 6.76
N LEU A 125 5.73 16.12 5.66
CA LEU A 125 4.38 16.69 5.71
C LEU A 125 3.41 15.72 6.41
N PHE A 126 3.44 14.44 6.06
CA PHE A 126 2.63 13.40 6.70
C PHE A 126 2.91 13.31 8.21
N ASP A 127 4.17 13.21 8.61
CA ASP A 127 4.56 13.10 10.02
C ASP A 127 4.14 14.34 10.83
N ARG A 128 4.23 15.53 10.21
CA ARG A 128 3.72 16.78 10.80
C ARG A 128 2.21 16.74 10.98
N GLU A 129 1.44 16.39 9.95
CA GLU A 129 -0.03 16.35 10.05
C GLU A 129 -0.48 15.24 11.02
N PHE A 130 0.17 14.08 11.01
CA PHE A 130 -0.07 13.00 11.98
C PHE A 130 0.14 13.49 13.41
N SER A 131 1.25 14.17 13.67
CA SER A 131 1.53 14.75 14.99
C SER A 131 0.49 15.79 15.41
N ARG A 132 -0.10 16.54 14.47
CA ARG A 132 -1.18 17.50 14.75
C ARG A 132 -2.48 16.80 15.12
N PHE A 133 -2.86 15.74 14.40
CA PHE A 133 -4.05 14.96 14.74
C PHE A 133 -3.90 14.22 16.08
N VAL A 134 -2.73 13.63 16.35
CA VAL A 134 -2.43 12.99 17.65
C VAL A 134 -2.56 13.98 18.82
N ARG A 135 -2.20 15.25 18.62
CA ARG A 135 -2.34 16.31 19.63
C ARG A 135 -3.72 16.98 19.63
N ASN A 136 -4.68 16.51 18.81
CA ASN A 136 -5.99 17.12 18.63
C ASN A 136 -5.92 18.62 18.30
N ASP A 137 -4.99 19.05 17.43
CA ASP A 137 -4.85 20.45 17.01
C ASP A 137 -6.11 20.94 16.25
N PRO A 138 -6.91 21.87 16.82
CA PRO A 138 -8.14 22.34 16.18
C PRO A 138 -7.93 22.93 14.79
N ALA A 139 -6.79 23.58 14.54
CA ALA A 139 -6.50 24.18 13.26
C ALA A 139 -6.28 23.13 12.15
N ALA A 140 -5.83 21.91 12.50
CA ALA A 140 -5.71 20.81 11.55
C ALA A 140 -7.09 20.28 11.14
N TRP A 141 -7.96 20.07 12.14
CA TRP A 141 -9.34 19.63 11.97
C TRP A 141 -10.16 20.63 11.14
N ASP A 142 -10.10 21.91 11.50
CA ASP A 142 -10.83 22.98 10.78
C ASP A 142 -10.34 23.09 9.34
N TRP A 143 -9.02 23.09 9.13
CA TRP A 143 -8.46 23.13 7.79
C TRP A 143 -8.98 21.97 6.93
N LEU A 144 -8.94 20.75 7.45
CA LEU A 144 -9.40 19.58 6.69
C LEU A 144 -10.92 19.62 6.44
N ARG A 145 -11.71 20.06 7.43
CA ARG A 145 -13.17 20.24 7.29
C ARG A 145 -13.51 21.22 6.18
N THR A 146 -12.77 22.31 6.00
CA THR A 146 -13.05 23.25 4.89
C THR A 146 -12.90 22.62 3.50
N ARG A 147 -12.08 21.56 3.38
CA ARG A 147 -11.82 20.88 2.10
C ARG A 147 -12.94 19.94 1.67
N SER A 148 -13.84 19.55 2.57
CA SER A 148 -14.99 18.71 2.24
C SER A 148 -15.97 19.35 1.25
N ARG A 149 -15.92 20.69 1.12
CA ARG A 149 -16.67 21.46 0.11
C ARG A 149 -16.14 21.28 -1.31
N THR A 150 -14.83 21.01 -1.45
CA THR A 150 -14.14 20.93 -2.75
C THR A 150 -13.90 19.49 -3.17
N TYR A 151 -13.69 18.59 -2.21
CA TYR A 151 -13.29 17.22 -2.48
C TYR A 151 -14.32 16.20 -1.98
N ALA A 152 -14.38 15.09 -2.70
CA ALA A 152 -15.09 13.87 -2.31
C ALA A 152 -14.11 12.69 -2.42
N PHE A 153 -14.36 11.61 -1.67
CA PHE A 153 -13.53 10.41 -1.72
C PHE A 153 -14.30 9.22 -2.30
N LEU A 154 -13.61 8.49 -3.19
CA LEU A 154 -14.09 7.26 -3.78
C LEU A 154 -13.17 6.12 -3.32
N PHE A 155 -13.67 5.26 -2.43
CA PHE A 155 -12.95 4.13 -1.86
C PHE A 155 -13.11 2.90 -2.73
N VAL A 156 -11.99 2.26 -3.08
CA VAL A 156 -11.92 1.08 -3.91
C VAL A 156 -11.33 -0.06 -3.08
N PRO A 157 -12.15 -0.98 -2.56
CA PRO A 157 -11.63 -2.04 -1.72
C PRO A 157 -10.75 -3.01 -2.51
N GLY A 158 -10.06 -3.89 -1.80
CA GLY A 158 -9.38 -5.04 -2.36
C GLY A 158 -10.28 -6.28 -2.37
N TRP A 159 -9.74 -7.41 -2.83
CA TRP A 159 -10.40 -8.71 -2.81
C TRP A 159 -10.87 -9.08 -1.38
N ALA A 160 -12.08 -9.63 -1.28
CA ALA A 160 -12.72 -10.11 -0.05
C ALA A 160 -12.88 -9.02 1.04
N PRO A 161 -13.58 -7.90 0.75
CA PRO A 161 -13.98 -6.90 1.73
C PRO A 161 -14.95 -7.46 2.77
N LYS A 162 -14.43 -8.21 3.73
CA LYS A 162 -15.20 -8.55 4.93
C LYS A 162 -15.68 -7.28 5.61
N PRO A 163 -16.91 -7.28 6.18
CA PRO A 163 -17.34 -6.28 7.15
C PRO A 163 -16.59 -6.51 8.48
N GLU A 164 -15.27 -6.32 8.50
CA GLU A 164 -14.51 -6.22 9.74
C GLU A 164 -14.52 -4.75 10.20
N PRO A 165 -15.02 -4.46 11.41
CA PRO A 165 -15.37 -3.10 11.84
C PRO A 165 -14.19 -2.13 11.98
N GLN A 166 -12.95 -2.61 12.03
CA GLN A 166 -11.78 -1.74 12.26
C GLN A 166 -10.81 -1.68 11.06
N ASN A 167 -10.45 -2.82 10.44
CA ASN A 167 -9.33 -2.88 9.48
C ASN A 167 -9.63 -3.66 8.18
N GLY A 168 -10.91 -3.82 7.83
CA GLY A 168 -11.29 -4.46 6.56
C GLY A 168 -10.83 -3.66 5.34
N THR A 169 -10.74 -4.30 4.17
CA THR A 169 -10.32 -3.66 2.91
C THR A 169 -11.25 -2.51 2.47
N GLY A 170 -12.43 -2.38 3.09
CA GLY A 170 -13.33 -1.23 2.93
C GLY A 170 -12.95 0.02 3.73
N LEU A 171 -11.83 0.03 4.46
CA LEU A 171 -11.31 1.17 5.24
C LEU A 171 -12.36 1.89 6.13
N PRO A 172 -13.12 1.16 6.96
CA PRO A 172 -14.26 1.74 7.70
C PRO A 172 -13.84 2.87 8.66
N VAL A 173 -12.69 2.73 9.34
CA VAL A 173 -12.15 3.78 10.23
C VAL A 173 -11.85 5.07 9.46
N THR A 174 -11.13 4.96 8.34
CA THR A 174 -10.80 6.10 7.47
C THR A 174 -12.07 6.77 6.95
N ARG A 175 -13.04 5.99 6.46
CA ARG A 175 -14.31 6.52 5.95
C ARG A 175 -15.09 7.25 7.03
N GLY A 176 -15.29 6.61 8.19
CA GLY A 176 -16.02 7.22 9.30
C GLY A 176 -15.38 8.52 9.78
N ALA A 177 -14.05 8.59 9.84
CA ALA A 177 -13.33 9.81 10.22
C ALA A 177 -13.53 10.95 9.23
N LEU A 178 -13.48 10.67 7.92
CA LEU A 178 -13.72 11.68 6.88
C LEU A 178 -15.20 12.08 6.78
N GLU A 179 -16.14 11.15 6.97
CA GLU A 179 -17.58 11.43 7.03
C GLU A 179 -17.90 12.42 8.17
N ARG A 180 -17.30 12.23 9.35
CA ARG A 180 -17.44 13.18 10.48
C ARG A 180 -16.93 14.59 10.17
N LEU A 181 -16.03 14.72 9.19
CA LEU A 181 -15.54 16.01 8.69
C LEU A 181 -16.38 16.59 7.54
N GLY A 182 -17.48 15.93 7.20
CA GLY A 182 -18.43 16.35 6.17
C GLY A 182 -18.00 16.03 4.74
N PHE A 183 -16.99 15.18 4.55
CA PHE A 183 -16.63 14.73 3.21
C PHE A 183 -17.73 13.83 2.65
N GLU A 184 -17.98 13.99 1.35
CA GLU A 184 -18.79 13.02 0.63
C GLU A 184 -17.93 11.80 0.34
N ILE A 185 -18.34 10.66 0.89
CA ILE A 185 -17.62 9.39 0.79
C ILE A 185 -18.48 8.40 0.02
N ARG A 186 -17.85 7.66 -0.90
CA ARG A 186 -18.44 6.49 -1.54
C ARG A 186 -17.50 5.32 -1.49
N LEU A 187 -18.05 4.15 -1.22
CA LEU A 187 -17.39 2.87 -1.41
C LEU A 187 -17.87 2.32 -2.75
N VAL A 188 -16.94 1.99 -3.65
CA VAL A 188 -17.27 1.33 -4.92
C VAL A 188 -17.70 -0.09 -4.59
N ASP A 189 -18.88 -0.45 -5.07
CA ASP A 189 -19.43 -1.79 -4.95
C ASP A 189 -18.75 -2.70 -5.98
N ILE A 190 -17.52 -3.11 -5.66
CA ILE A 190 -16.79 -4.10 -6.44
C ILE A 190 -17.21 -5.50 -5.99
N ALA A 191 -17.37 -6.40 -6.94
CA ALA A 191 -17.62 -7.80 -6.62
C ALA A 191 -16.34 -8.42 -6.08
N GLU A 192 -16.46 -9.11 -4.93
CA GLU A 192 -15.28 -9.64 -4.22
C GLU A 192 -14.48 -10.57 -5.13
N THR A 193 -15.15 -11.48 -5.82
CA THR A 193 -14.53 -12.53 -6.64
C THR A 193 -14.40 -12.16 -8.12
N ALA A 194 -14.78 -10.94 -8.50
CA ALA A 194 -14.68 -10.48 -9.88
C ALA A 194 -13.23 -10.20 -10.28
N THR A 195 -13.01 -10.20 -11.59
CA THR A 195 -11.71 -9.88 -12.18
C THR A 195 -11.34 -8.42 -11.93
N VAL A 196 -10.04 -8.12 -12.02
CA VAL A 196 -9.52 -6.74 -11.95
C VAL A 196 -10.20 -5.84 -13.00
N ASP A 197 -10.46 -6.39 -14.18
CA ASP A 197 -11.05 -5.72 -15.33
C ASP A 197 -12.51 -5.33 -15.09
N GLU A 198 -13.33 -6.24 -14.57
CA GLU A 198 -14.72 -5.95 -14.18
C GLU A 198 -14.77 -4.89 -13.07
N ASN A 199 -13.94 -5.02 -12.05
CA ASN A 199 -13.85 -4.05 -10.96
C ASN A 199 -13.34 -2.68 -11.44
N ALA A 200 -12.47 -2.64 -12.44
CA ALA A 200 -12.06 -1.39 -13.08
C ALA A 200 -13.18 -0.74 -13.88
N GLN A 201 -14.05 -1.53 -14.53
CA GLN A 201 -15.23 -1.01 -15.22
C GLN A 201 -16.23 -0.40 -14.23
N LEU A 202 -16.51 -1.06 -13.11
CA LEU A 202 -17.37 -0.54 -12.05
C LEU A 202 -16.81 0.79 -11.49
N LEU A 203 -15.51 0.84 -11.22
CA LEU A 203 -14.84 2.07 -10.80
C LEU A 203 -14.94 3.19 -11.86
N ALA A 204 -14.70 2.89 -13.13
CA ALA A 204 -14.82 3.87 -14.21
C ALA A 204 -16.25 4.42 -14.32
N GLN A 205 -17.27 3.57 -14.15
CA GLN A 205 -18.67 3.99 -14.11
C GLN A 205 -18.96 4.92 -12.93
N GLU A 206 -18.47 4.60 -11.74
CA GLU A 206 -18.62 5.47 -10.56
C GLU A 206 -17.94 6.83 -10.75
N ILE A 207 -16.73 6.87 -11.32
CA ILE A 207 -16.04 8.12 -11.63
C ILE A 207 -16.86 8.96 -12.62
N ARG A 208 -17.43 8.35 -13.66
CA ARG A 208 -18.30 9.05 -14.64
C ARG A 208 -19.56 9.61 -13.98
N ARG A 209 -20.21 8.86 -13.09
CA ARG A 209 -21.40 9.32 -12.33
C ARG A 209 -21.09 10.51 -11.43
N TYR A 210 -19.87 10.55 -10.87
CA TYR A 210 -19.40 11.68 -10.08
C TYR A 210 -18.98 12.89 -10.92
N GLY A 211 -18.53 12.65 -12.15
CA GLY A 211 -18.21 13.70 -13.11
C GLY A 211 -19.39 14.65 -13.30
N GLY A 212 -19.18 15.93 -12.99
CA GLY A 212 -20.21 16.98 -13.12
C GLY A 212 -20.86 17.46 -11.82
N ARG A 213 -20.55 16.84 -10.66
CA ARG A 213 -21.12 17.24 -9.35
C ARG A 213 -20.37 18.40 -8.67
N GLY A 214 -19.45 19.08 -9.38
CA GLY A 214 -18.72 20.25 -8.89
C GLY A 214 -17.60 19.98 -7.87
N LYS A 215 -17.46 18.74 -7.36
CA LYS A 215 -16.34 18.33 -6.50
C LYS A 215 -15.26 17.58 -7.29
N ARG A 216 -14.03 17.64 -6.79
CA ARG A 216 -12.92 16.83 -7.29
C ARG A 216 -12.78 15.54 -6.47
N LEU A 217 -12.51 14.43 -7.13
CA LEU A 217 -12.39 13.11 -6.52
C LEU A 217 -10.98 12.83 -6.03
N VAL A 218 -10.88 12.26 -4.85
CA VAL A 218 -9.72 11.51 -4.38
C VAL A 218 -10.10 10.04 -4.39
N VAL A 219 -9.49 9.27 -5.29
CA VAL A 219 -9.67 7.81 -5.34
C VAL A 219 -8.74 7.20 -4.29
N ALA A 220 -9.24 6.39 -3.38
CA ALA A 220 -8.45 5.71 -2.35
C ALA A 220 -8.62 4.20 -2.50
N SER A 221 -7.57 3.49 -2.91
CA SER A 221 -7.64 2.06 -3.20
C SER A 221 -6.75 1.24 -2.27
N VAL A 222 -7.15 0.00 -1.98
CA VAL A 222 -6.32 -0.95 -1.24
C VAL A 222 -6.15 -2.29 -1.97
N GLY A 223 -5.01 -2.96 -1.78
CA GLY A 223 -4.79 -4.32 -2.29
C GLY A 223 -5.02 -4.44 -3.81
N SER A 224 -5.90 -5.34 -4.24
CA SER A 224 -6.25 -5.45 -5.68
C SER A 224 -7.07 -4.28 -6.22
N GLY A 225 -7.71 -3.48 -5.37
CA GLY A 225 -8.36 -2.23 -5.79
C GLY A 225 -7.38 -1.26 -6.43
N GLY A 226 -6.09 -1.34 -6.06
CA GLY A 226 -5.03 -0.59 -6.72
C GLY A 226 -4.83 -0.96 -8.19
N GLN A 227 -5.00 -2.24 -8.55
CA GLN A 227 -4.93 -2.68 -9.95
C GLN A 227 -6.13 -2.19 -10.75
N SER A 228 -7.33 -2.27 -10.17
CA SER A 228 -8.55 -1.75 -10.80
C SER A 228 -8.49 -0.23 -10.97
N ALA A 229 -7.96 0.51 -9.99
CA ALA A 229 -7.72 1.94 -10.09
C ALA A 229 -6.70 2.29 -11.17
N ALA A 230 -5.57 1.59 -11.22
CA ALA A 230 -4.58 1.77 -12.28
C ALA A 230 -5.20 1.57 -13.67
N LEU A 231 -5.94 0.48 -13.87
CA LEU A 231 -6.57 0.15 -15.15
C LEU A 231 -7.66 1.16 -15.54
N ALA A 232 -8.53 1.53 -14.59
CA ALA A 232 -9.60 2.49 -14.84
C ALA A 232 -9.05 3.86 -15.25
N LEU A 233 -8.08 4.39 -14.50
CA LEU A 233 -7.52 5.72 -14.72
C LEU A 233 -6.65 5.84 -15.96
N SER A 234 -6.03 4.75 -16.41
CA SER A 234 -5.09 4.78 -17.53
C SER A 234 -5.65 4.30 -18.87
N LYS A 235 -6.66 3.41 -18.87
CA LYS A 235 -7.18 2.79 -20.09
C LYS A 235 -8.68 2.96 -20.29
N LEU A 236 -9.48 2.91 -19.23
CA LEU A 236 -10.95 2.88 -19.37
C LEU A 236 -11.58 4.27 -19.43
N LEU A 237 -11.02 5.24 -18.70
CA LEU A 237 -11.52 6.60 -18.68
C LEU A 237 -10.90 7.45 -19.79
N ARG A 238 -11.74 8.23 -20.46
CA ARG A 238 -11.27 9.24 -21.43
C ARG A 238 -10.59 10.40 -20.69
N PRO A 239 -9.67 11.16 -21.33
CA PRO A 239 -9.01 12.29 -20.69
C PRO A 239 -9.97 13.28 -20.00
N GLU A 240 -11.11 13.56 -20.62
CA GLU A 240 -12.14 14.47 -20.09
C GLU A 240 -12.82 13.90 -18.84
N GLU A 241 -13.01 12.59 -18.78
CA GLU A 241 -13.62 11.88 -17.65
C GLU A 241 -12.66 11.85 -16.45
N THR A 242 -11.36 11.78 -16.71
CA THR A 242 -10.34 11.83 -15.64
C THR A 242 -10.17 13.22 -15.02
N ARG A 243 -10.71 14.29 -15.60
CA ARG A 243 -10.61 15.67 -15.05
C ARG A 243 -11.25 15.82 -13.67
N ALA A 244 -12.26 15.00 -13.38
CA ALA A 244 -12.89 14.96 -12.07
C ALA A 244 -11.94 14.42 -10.99
N VAL A 245 -10.96 13.59 -11.35
CA VAL A 245 -10.02 12.97 -10.41
C VAL A 245 -8.84 13.92 -10.14
N ALA A 246 -8.69 14.32 -8.88
CA ALA A 246 -7.55 15.13 -8.44
C ALA A 246 -6.37 14.27 -8.00
N ALA A 247 -6.66 13.17 -7.29
CA ALA A 247 -5.64 12.31 -6.75
C ALA A 247 -6.07 10.85 -6.68
N TRP A 248 -5.08 9.98 -6.64
CA TRP A 248 -5.20 8.57 -6.34
C TRP A 248 -4.25 8.19 -5.21
N VAL A 249 -4.81 7.70 -4.10
CA VAL A 249 -4.10 7.12 -2.97
C VAL A 249 -4.10 5.60 -3.13
N ASN A 250 -2.92 5.04 -3.36
CA ASN A 250 -2.68 3.61 -3.52
C ASN A 250 -2.10 3.04 -2.22
N ALA A 251 -2.90 2.38 -1.39
CA ALA A 251 -2.46 1.81 -0.12
C ALA A 251 -2.24 0.29 -0.24
N GLY A 252 -0.98 -0.16 -0.25
CA GLY A 252 -0.64 -1.59 -0.39
C GLY A 252 -1.16 -2.22 -1.70
N GLY A 253 -1.21 -1.47 -2.79
CA GLY A 253 -1.78 -1.98 -4.05
C GLY A 253 -0.92 -3.06 -4.71
N ARG A 254 -1.54 -4.13 -5.23
CA ARG A 254 -0.83 -5.24 -5.92
C ARG A 254 -0.58 -4.96 -7.40
N LEU A 255 0.03 -3.82 -7.74
CA LEU A 255 0.03 -3.31 -9.12
C LEU A 255 0.62 -4.29 -10.15
N ARG A 256 1.69 -5.01 -9.79
CA ARG A 256 2.35 -6.00 -10.67
C ARG A 256 1.95 -7.44 -10.38
N GLY A 257 0.83 -7.65 -9.69
CA GLY A 257 0.31 -8.96 -9.32
C GLY A 257 0.98 -9.55 -8.09
N SER A 258 0.71 -10.83 -7.80
CA SER A 258 1.27 -11.54 -6.65
C SER A 258 1.81 -12.90 -7.07
N VAL A 259 3.02 -13.22 -6.61
CA VAL A 259 3.61 -14.56 -6.78
C VAL A 259 2.77 -15.64 -6.09
N LEU A 260 2.05 -15.27 -5.02
CA LEU A 260 1.10 -16.17 -4.36
C LEU A 260 -0.05 -16.56 -5.29
N ALA A 261 -0.51 -15.63 -6.14
CA ALA A 261 -1.53 -15.92 -7.15
C ALA A 261 -0.98 -16.81 -8.28
N ASP A 262 0.30 -16.66 -8.64
CA ASP A 262 0.96 -17.56 -9.60
C ASP A 262 1.07 -18.99 -9.03
N ALA A 263 1.48 -19.12 -7.76
CA ALA A 263 1.57 -20.42 -7.09
C ALA A 263 0.21 -21.14 -7.04
N ALA A 264 -0.87 -20.40 -6.81
CA ALA A 264 -2.24 -20.93 -6.82
C ALA A 264 -2.73 -21.37 -8.22
N GLN A 265 -2.01 -21.03 -9.31
CA GLN A 265 -2.37 -21.43 -10.68
C GLN A 265 -1.71 -22.73 -11.14
N HIS A 266 -0.78 -23.29 -10.35
CA HIS A 266 -0.06 -24.52 -10.70
C HIS A 266 -0.55 -25.73 -9.90
N SER A 267 -0.46 -26.92 -10.50
CA SER A 267 -0.80 -28.18 -9.84
C SER A 267 0.17 -28.49 -8.69
N PRO A 268 -0.30 -29.01 -7.53
CA PRO A 268 -1.68 -29.40 -7.22
C PRO A 268 -2.57 -28.27 -6.68
N ALA A 269 -1.98 -27.13 -6.30
CA ALA A 269 -2.69 -26.01 -5.67
C ALA A 269 -3.87 -25.47 -6.50
N GLN A 270 -3.72 -25.47 -7.83
CA GLN A 270 -4.76 -25.04 -8.77
C GLN A 270 -6.10 -25.75 -8.57
N TRP A 271 -6.08 -27.06 -8.29
CA TRP A 271 -7.31 -27.83 -8.09
C TRP A 271 -8.06 -27.37 -6.85
N LEU A 272 -7.33 -27.11 -5.77
CA LEU A 272 -7.89 -26.67 -4.49
C LEU A 272 -8.37 -25.23 -4.56
N ALA A 273 -7.60 -24.36 -5.22
CA ALA A 273 -7.99 -22.99 -5.45
C ALA A 273 -9.26 -22.90 -6.32
N LYS A 274 -9.36 -23.70 -7.39
CA LYS A 274 -10.60 -23.82 -8.20
C LYS A 274 -11.78 -24.30 -7.36
N ALA A 275 -11.61 -25.41 -6.63
CA ALA A 275 -12.68 -25.97 -5.79
C ALA A 275 -13.17 -24.97 -4.75
N ALA A 276 -12.25 -24.29 -4.06
CA ALA A 276 -12.62 -23.27 -3.10
C ALA A 276 -13.31 -22.08 -3.77
N MET A 277 -12.81 -21.55 -4.88
CA MET A 277 -13.47 -20.46 -5.60
C MET A 277 -14.90 -20.82 -5.99
N THR A 278 -15.13 -22.04 -6.50
CA THR A 278 -16.48 -22.54 -6.78
C THR A 278 -17.35 -22.58 -5.52
N LEU A 279 -16.82 -23.05 -4.39
CA LEU A 279 -17.55 -23.06 -3.11
C LEU A 279 -17.86 -21.66 -2.58
N LEU A 280 -17.03 -20.66 -2.87
CA LEU A 280 -17.25 -19.28 -2.47
C LEU A 280 -18.10 -18.49 -3.48
N GLY A 281 -18.65 -19.14 -4.51
CA GLY A 281 -19.42 -18.48 -5.57
C GLY A 281 -18.59 -17.53 -6.44
N GLY A 282 -17.27 -17.76 -6.50
CA GLY A 282 -16.32 -16.98 -7.27
C GLY A 282 -15.82 -17.66 -8.53
N ASP A 283 -15.19 -16.88 -9.40
CA ASP A 283 -14.52 -17.35 -10.59
C ASP A 283 -13.00 -17.46 -10.35
N PHE A 284 -12.41 -18.58 -10.75
CA PHE A 284 -10.97 -18.78 -10.73
C PHE A 284 -10.24 -17.78 -11.64
N ALA A 285 -10.91 -17.23 -12.65
CA ALA A 285 -10.40 -16.13 -13.47
C ALA A 285 -10.02 -14.90 -12.62
N GLY A 286 -10.66 -14.68 -11.47
CA GLY A 286 -10.27 -13.66 -10.51
C GLY A 286 -8.86 -13.89 -9.95
N VAL A 287 -8.48 -15.14 -9.67
CA VAL A 287 -7.14 -15.52 -9.20
C VAL A 287 -6.10 -15.40 -10.31
N GLU A 288 -6.43 -15.85 -11.52
CA GLU A 288 -5.58 -15.71 -12.71
C GLU A 288 -5.31 -14.21 -13.00
N GLY A 289 -6.35 -13.39 -12.85
CA GLY A 289 -6.27 -11.95 -12.91
C GLY A 289 -5.38 -11.31 -11.83
N LEU A 290 -4.96 -12.01 -10.78
CA LEU A 290 -4.00 -11.49 -9.79
C LEU A 290 -2.56 -11.93 -10.05
N GLY A 291 -2.34 -12.84 -11.00
CA GLY A 291 -1.02 -13.34 -11.38
C GLY A 291 -0.07 -12.25 -11.89
N THR A 292 1.23 -12.48 -11.76
CA THR A 292 2.24 -11.47 -12.11
C THR A 292 2.29 -11.19 -13.60
N GLU A 293 2.17 -12.22 -14.45
CA GLU A 293 2.16 -12.05 -15.90
C GLU A 293 0.98 -11.18 -16.36
N ALA A 294 -0.25 -11.58 -16.02
CA ALA A 294 -1.47 -10.84 -16.38
C ALA A 294 -1.44 -9.39 -15.86
N SER A 295 -0.98 -9.19 -14.63
CA SER A 295 -0.91 -7.86 -13.99
C SER A 295 0.15 -6.96 -14.62
N ARG A 296 1.31 -7.51 -14.99
CA ARG A 296 2.35 -6.78 -15.71
C ARG A 296 1.91 -6.44 -17.13
N ALA A 297 1.27 -7.38 -17.84
CA ALA A 297 0.72 -7.13 -19.17
C ALA A 297 -0.35 -6.02 -19.14
N ARG A 298 -1.22 -6.02 -18.12
CA ARG A 298 -2.15 -4.92 -17.90
C ARG A 298 -1.41 -3.61 -17.67
N SER A 299 -0.43 -3.59 -16.76
CA SER A 299 0.29 -2.39 -16.31
C SER A 299 1.34 -1.84 -17.30
N ALA A 300 1.71 -2.60 -18.34
CA ALA A 300 2.66 -2.20 -19.36
C ALA A 300 2.22 -0.95 -20.14
N PRO A 301 3.19 -0.14 -20.59
CA PRO A 301 3.39 1.24 -20.13
C PRO A 301 2.09 2.06 -20.12
N GLN A 302 1.32 1.90 -19.05
CA GLN A 302 0.15 2.72 -18.80
C GLN A 302 0.58 4.10 -18.32
N LYS A 303 0.24 5.14 -19.09
CA LYS A 303 0.42 6.53 -18.66
C LYS A 303 -0.82 6.94 -17.88
N LEU A 304 -0.65 7.14 -16.58
CA LEU A 304 -1.67 7.80 -15.78
C LEU A 304 -1.84 9.24 -16.25
N PRO A 305 -3.04 9.83 -16.13
CA PRO A 305 -3.26 11.21 -16.52
C PRO A 305 -2.33 12.14 -15.71
N PRO A 306 -1.58 13.06 -16.36
CA PRO A 306 -0.52 13.82 -15.70
C PRO A 306 -1.03 14.77 -14.61
N HIS A 307 -2.31 15.15 -14.65
CA HIS A 307 -2.94 15.99 -13.63
C HIS A 307 -3.36 15.22 -12.37
N VAL A 308 -3.43 13.89 -12.43
CA VAL A 308 -3.80 13.06 -11.28
C VAL A 308 -2.58 12.88 -10.39
N GLN A 309 -2.65 13.41 -9.17
CA GLN A 309 -1.60 13.18 -8.19
C GLN A 309 -1.68 11.75 -7.64
N VAL A 310 -0.61 10.99 -7.76
CA VAL A 310 -0.53 9.64 -7.18
C VAL A 310 0.26 9.67 -5.88
N VAL A 311 -0.30 9.08 -4.83
CA VAL A 311 0.36 8.85 -3.54
C VAL A 311 0.31 7.36 -3.22
N ASN A 312 1.47 6.71 -3.13
CA ASN A 312 1.59 5.35 -2.61
C ASN A 312 1.70 5.42 -1.07
N TYR A 313 0.84 4.71 -0.35
CA TYR A 313 0.97 4.50 1.09
C TYR A 313 1.41 3.06 1.32
N LEU A 314 2.68 2.87 1.69
CA LEU A 314 3.32 1.57 1.71
C LEU A 314 3.64 1.14 3.15
N GLY A 315 3.01 0.06 3.60
CA GLY A 315 3.45 -0.66 4.78
C GLY A 315 4.77 -1.38 4.49
N VAL A 316 5.74 -1.24 5.40
CA VAL A 316 7.02 -1.93 5.31
C VAL A 316 7.26 -2.66 6.62
N PRO A 317 6.89 -3.94 6.75
CA PRO A 317 7.16 -4.69 7.96
C PRO A 317 8.62 -5.17 7.97
N LEU A 318 9.21 -5.27 9.16
CA LEU A 318 10.34 -6.17 9.39
C LEU A 318 9.81 -7.52 9.85
N SER A 319 10.67 -8.54 9.89
CA SER A 319 10.25 -9.91 10.23
C SER A 319 9.47 -10.01 11.55
N GLY A 320 9.87 -9.23 12.57
CA GLY A 320 9.18 -9.15 13.86
C GLY A 320 7.85 -8.38 13.85
N ASP A 321 7.58 -7.57 12.82
CA ASP A 321 6.39 -6.72 12.72
C ASP A 321 5.21 -7.37 12.00
N VAL A 322 5.46 -8.41 11.20
CA VAL A 322 4.39 -9.03 10.42
C VAL A 322 3.45 -9.85 11.32
N THR A 323 2.16 -9.57 11.19
CA THR A 323 1.10 -10.19 11.97
C THR A 323 0.96 -11.67 11.63
N GLU A 324 0.38 -12.45 12.54
CA GLU A 324 0.07 -13.87 12.31
C GLU A 324 -0.71 -14.09 11.01
N ARG A 325 -1.63 -13.17 10.68
CA ARG A 325 -2.47 -13.23 9.48
C ARG A 325 -1.67 -13.07 8.18
N ALA A 326 -0.60 -12.27 8.18
CA ALA A 326 0.26 -12.06 7.01
C ALA A 326 1.47 -13.00 7.01
N ARG A 327 1.71 -13.76 8.08
CA ARG A 327 2.94 -14.50 8.36
C ARG A 327 3.34 -15.47 7.25
N SER A 328 2.44 -16.38 6.90
CA SER A 328 2.77 -17.42 5.91
C SER A 328 2.92 -16.85 4.50
N GLY A 329 2.10 -15.85 4.13
CA GLY A 329 2.28 -15.16 2.85
C GLY A 329 3.61 -14.38 2.82
N TYR A 330 4.02 -13.82 3.96
CA TYR A 330 5.33 -13.19 4.10
C TYR A 330 6.45 -14.20 3.88
N ASP A 331 6.38 -15.33 4.56
CA ASP A 331 7.41 -16.37 4.50
C ASP A 331 7.56 -16.97 3.10
N GLU A 332 6.44 -17.21 2.40
CA GLU A 332 6.42 -17.66 1.01
C GLU A 332 7.04 -16.64 0.04
N LEU A 333 6.87 -15.34 0.32
CA LEU A 333 7.40 -14.26 -0.51
C LEU A 333 8.86 -13.90 -0.21
N ARG A 334 9.42 -14.29 0.94
CA ARG A 334 10.81 -14.00 1.35
C ARG A 334 11.86 -14.34 0.28
N PRO A 335 11.81 -15.48 -0.44
CA PRO A 335 12.78 -15.81 -1.49
C PRO A 335 12.77 -14.85 -2.70
N TYR A 336 11.73 -14.03 -2.83
CA TYR A 336 11.54 -13.09 -3.93
C TYR A 336 11.87 -11.64 -3.58
N GLY A 337 12.10 -11.34 -2.30
CA GLY A 337 12.48 -10.00 -1.82
C GLY A 337 11.67 -9.51 -0.62
N PRO A 338 11.89 -8.24 -0.20
CA PRO A 338 11.11 -7.62 0.86
C PRO A 338 9.66 -7.47 0.44
N ASN A 339 8.75 -7.76 1.38
CA ASN A 339 7.32 -7.90 1.08
C ASN A 339 6.47 -7.56 2.32
N ASP A 340 5.17 -7.34 2.10
CA ASP A 340 4.21 -6.99 3.14
C ASP A 340 3.32 -8.17 3.61
N GLY A 341 3.62 -9.38 3.14
CA GLY A 341 2.78 -10.58 3.34
C GLY A 341 1.95 -10.98 2.12
N PHE A 342 1.71 -10.06 1.18
CA PHE A 342 0.93 -10.36 -0.04
C PHE A 342 1.56 -9.82 -1.33
N THR A 343 2.41 -8.81 -1.20
CA THR A 343 3.01 -8.04 -2.30
C THR A 343 4.47 -7.78 -2.01
N LEU A 344 5.31 -7.92 -3.03
CA LEU A 344 6.69 -7.41 -2.96
C LEU A 344 6.66 -5.89 -2.92
N LEU A 345 7.48 -5.27 -2.08
CA LEU A 345 7.40 -3.82 -1.85
C LEU A 345 7.59 -3.01 -3.15
N ALA A 346 8.54 -3.41 -4.01
CA ALA A 346 8.78 -2.77 -5.31
C ALA A 346 7.62 -2.92 -6.29
N ASP A 347 6.81 -3.97 -6.15
CA ASP A 347 5.67 -4.26 -7.03
C ASP A 347 4.40 -3.50 -6.60
N ALA A 348 4.44 -2.82 -5.44
CA ALA A 348 3.32 -2.06 -4.89
C ALA A 348 3.30 -0.57 -5.28
N ILE A 349 4.31 -0.09 -6.02
CA ILE A 349 4.54 1.33 -6.26
C ILE A 349 4.19 1.74 -7.68
N VAL A 350 3.49 2.86 -7.79
CA VAL A 350 3.37 3.62 -9.04
C VAL A 350 4.65 4.47 -9.23
N PRO A 351 5.50 4.24 -10.26
CA PRO A 351 6.83 4.86 -10.37
C PRO A 351 6.85 6.41 -10.43
N GLN A 352 5.75 7.04 -10.85
CA GLN A 352 5.62 8.50 -10.93
C GLN A 352 4.95 9.12 -9.70
N GLY A 353 4.44 8.29 -8.79
CA GLY A 353 3.81 8.74 -7.56
C GLY A 353 4.82 9.21 -6.51
N VAL A 354 4.28 9.88 -5.50
CA VAL A 354 4.97 10.14 -4.25
C VAL A 354 4.74 8.95 -3.32
N THR A 355 5.76 8.47 -2.63
CA THR A 355 5.62 7.34 -1.70
C THR A 355 5.75 7.82 -0.25
N LEU A 356 4.76 7.47 0.56
CA LEU A 356 4.75 7.57 2.01
C LEU A 356 4.97 6.19 2.61
N ILE A 357 5.81 6.09 3.62
CA ILE A 357 6.24 4.83 4.21
C ILE A 357 5.65 4.70 5.61
N ASP A 358 5.06 3.54 5.87
CA ASP A 358 4.65 3.13 7.20
C ASP A 358 5.47 1.92 7.67
N LEU A 359 6.64 2.22 8.24
CA LEU A 359 7.54 1.22 8.79
C LEU A 359 6.90 0.47 9.96
N GLY A 360 7.10 -0.84 10.01
CA GLY A 360 6.53 -1.74 11.02
C GLY A 360 5.08 -2.13 10.75
N ARG A 361 4.60 -1.97 9.52
CA ARG A 361 3.24 -2.35 9.13
C ARG A 361 3.26 -3.30 7.95
N ASP A 362 2.60 -4.44 8.12
CA ASP A 362 2.35 -5.38 7.03
C ASP A 362 1.17 -4.94 6.16
N HIS A 363 0.73 -5.82 5.26
CA HIS A 363 -0.34 -5.54 4.29
C HIS A 363 -1.66 -5.07 4.92
N TYR A 364 -1.93 -5.46 6.17
CA TYR A 364 -3.18 -5.10 6.85
C TYR A 364 -3.15 -3.70 7.46
N LEU A 365 -1.97 -3.10 7.59
CA LEU A 365 -1.78 -1.73 8.11
C LEU A 365 -2.45 -1.51 9.49
N VAL A 366 -2.54 -2.56 10.31
CA VAL A 366 -3.19 -2.50 11.62
C VAL A 366 -2.41 -1.55 12.53
N ASP A 367 -3.08 -0.52 13.03
CA ASP A 367 -2.49 0.49 13.92
C ASP A 367 -3.55 1.02 14.90
N PRO A 368 -3.24 1.14 16.21
CA PRO A 368 -4.16 1.75 17.19
C PRO A 368 -4.49 3.22 16.89
N ARG A 369 -3.70 3.89 16.05
CA ARG A 369 -3.87 5.27 15.56
C ARG A 369 -4.24 5.33 14.08
N ALA A 370 -4.95 4.32 13.58
CA ALA A 370 -5.39 4.24 12.19
C ALA A 370 -6.23 5.47 11.77
N GLU A 371 -7.02 6.03 12.69
CA GLU A 371 -7.79 7.25 12.43
C GLU A 371 -6.88 8.46 12.18
N GLU A 372 -5.95 8.75 13.09
CA GLU A 372 -5.05 9.90 12.96
C GLU A 372 -4.15 9.76 11.73
N LYS A 373 -3.68 8.55 11.42
CA LYS A 373 -2.93 8.28 10.17
C LYS A 373 -3.78 8.50 8.94
N SER A 374 -5.04 8.07 8.95
CA SER A 374 -5.99 8.29 7.85
C SER A 374 -6.21 9.78 7.59
N LEU A 375 -6.43 10.55 8.63
CA LEU A 375 -6.64 12.00 8.54
C LEU A 375 -5.35 12.72 8.10
N ALA A 376 -4.20 12.30 8.60
CA ALA A 376 -2.90 12.82 8.18
C ALA A 376 -2.61 12.54 6.70
N LEU A 377 -2.95 11.34 6.21
CA LEU A 377 -2.82 10.97 4.81
C LEU A 377 -3.72 11.84 3.92
N ALA A 378 -4.99 12.00 4.29
CA ALA A 378 -5.92 12.87 3.59
C ALA A 378 -5.44 14.34 3.58
N ALA A 379 -5.00 14.86 4.73
CA ALA A 379 -4.47 16.22 4.83
C ALA A 379 -3.22 16.42 3.97
N THR A 380 -2.32 15.44 3.95
CA THR A 380 -1.09 15.44 3.13
C THR A 380 -1.42 15.56 1.65
N VAL A 381 -2.29 14.68 1.15
CA VAL A 381 -2.74 14.68 -0.26
C VAL A 381 -3.37 16.02 -0.62
N LEU A 382 -4.31 16.51 0.20
CA LEU A 382 -5.05 17.73 -0.09
C LEU A 382 -4.17 18.99 0.00
N ARG A 383 -3.15 19.03 0.88
CA ARG A 383 -2.17 20.13 0.93
C ARG A 383 -1.29 20.15 -0.31
N GLN A 384 -0.84 18.99 -0.78
CA GLN A 384 -0.06 18.89 -2.02
C GLN A 384 -0.88 19.34 -3.23
N LEU A 385 -2.16 18.96 -3.31
CA LEU A 385 -3.08 19.44 -4.35
C LEU A 385 -3.28 20.97 -4.29
N ALA A 386 -3.43 21.53 -3.09
CA ALA A 386 -3.57 22.98 -2.92
C ALA A 386 -2.32 23.75 -3.34
N ALA A 387 -1.12 23.24 -3.00
CA ALA A 387 0.15 23.84 -3.41
C ALA A 387 0.30 23.86 -4.93
N ARG A 388 -0.01 22.75 -5.62
CA ARG A 388 0.01 22.68 -7.10
C ARG A 388 -0.94 23.67 -7.75
N GLY A 389 -2.16 23.83 -7.21
CA GLY A 389 -3.13 24.77 -7.74
C GLY A 389 -2.68 26.24 -7.66
N LEU A 390 -1.93 26.60 -6.61
CA LEU A 390 -1.33 27.94 -6.47
C LEU A 390 -0.19 28.15 -7.47
N GLU A 391 0.63 27.13 -7.72
CA GLU A 391 1.70 27.18 -8.72
C GLU A 391 1.16 27.38 -10.14
N THR A 392 0.12 26.62 -10.53
CA THR A 392 -0.52 26.78 -11.84
C THR A 392 -1.10 28.18 -12.03
N ALA A 393 -1.86 28.69 -11.05
CA ALA A 393 -2.43 30.03 -11.12
C ALA A 393 -1.37 31.14 -11.18
N THR A 394 -0.22 30.94 -10.53
CA THR A 394 0.90 31.90 -10.57
C THR A 394 1.62 31.86 -11.92
N ALA A 395 1.81 30.68 -12.51
CA ALA A 395 2.41 30.52 -13.84
C ALA A 395 1.54 31.15 -14.94
N GLU A 396 0.23 30.92 -14.90
CA GLU A 396 -0.74 31.52 -15.85
C GLU A 396 -0.71 33.06 -15.79
N ARG A 397 -0.63 33.65 -14.58
CA ARG A 397 -0.51 35.11 -14.41
C ARG A 397 0.81 35.69 -14.93
N ARG A 398 1.90 34.93 -14.90
CA ARG A 398 3.21 35.37 -15.43
C ARG A 398 3.32 35.24 -16.94
N GLY A 399 2.66 34.25 -17.54
CA GLY A 399 2.63 34.06 -19.00
C GLY A 399 1.62 34.93 -19.75
N SER A 400 0.80 35.70 -19.03
CA SER A 400 -0.22 36.61 -19.59
C SER A 400 0.12 38.10 -19.40
N ALA A 401 1.33 38.42 -18.92
CA ALA A 401 1.86 39.77 -18.95
C ALA A 401 2.40 40.07 -20.37
N PRO A 402 1.85 41.07 -21.09
CA PRO A 402 2.25 41.40 -22.46
C PRO A 402 3.67 41.96 -22.58
#